data_AF-A0A2U0A7V7-F1
#
_entry.id   AF-A0A2U0A7V7-F1
#
_cell.length_a   1.000
_cell.length_b   1.000
_cell.length_c   1.000
_cell.angle_alpha   90.00
_cell.angle_beta   90.00
_cell.angle_gamma   90.00
#
_symmetry.space_group_name_H-M   'P 1'
#
loop_
_entity.id
_entity.type
_entity.pdbx_description
1 polymer ?
#
loop_
_entity_poly.entity_id
_entity_poly.type
_entity_poly.pdbx_seq_one_letter_code
_entity_poly.pdbx_strand_id
1 'polypeptide(L)'
;MKNLIFKSLVSLLTFLVMPSESFANSWTCHYAELTRNVVIFYPNEPNTLPCKVYYTKPKENIMPRTLWKAEHEDTYCERKAVEFINNLESKGWQCTSDNDR
;
A
#
# COMPACT_ATOMS: atom_id res chain seq x y z
N MET A 1 -58.29 16.68 24.63
CA MET A 1 -56.91 17.21 24.71
C MET A 1 -55.97 16.03 24.54
N LYS A 2 -55.01 16.12 23.60
CA LYS A 2 -54.29 14.98 22.99
C LYS A 2 -53.36 14.28 23.98
N ASN A 3 -53.46 12.94 24.01
CA ASN A 3 -52.53 12.02 24.66
C ASN A 3 -51.15 12.08 23.97
N LEU A 4 -50.09 12.36 24.73
CA LEU A 4 -48.72 12.31 24.22
C LEU A 4 -48.17 10.88 24.43
N ILE A 5 -48.31 10.06 23.40
CA ILE A 5 -47.78 8.71 23.34
C ILE A 5 -46.27 8.80 23.05
N PHE A 6 -45.44 8.46 24.03
CA PHE A 6 -43.98 8.40 23.88
C PHE A 6 -43.58 7.09 23.17
N LYS A 7 -43.75 7.05 21.85
CA LYS A 7 -43.21 5.98 20.99
C LYS A 7 -41.76 6.33 20.64
N SER A 8 -40.82 6.02 21.53
CA SER A 8 -39.39 6.02 21.17
C SER A 8 -39.07 4.71 20.46
N LEU A 9 -39.34 4.70 19.16
CA LEU A 9 -38.90 3.70 18.20
C LEU A 9 -37.47 4.03 17.74
N VAL A 10 -36.63 3.00 17.65
CA VAL A 10 -35.39 2.92 16.84
C VAL A 10 -34.14 3.61 17.41
N SER A 11 -33.13 2.81 17.75
CA SER A 11 -31.87 2.82 16.99
C SER A 11 -31.04 1.57 17.28
N LEU A 12 -31.09 0.63 16.35
CA LEU A 12 -30.20 -0.52 16.28
C LEU A 12 -28.83 0.03 15.85
N LEU A 13 -27.87 0.16 16.79
CA LEU A 13 -26.49 0.55 16.47
C LEU A 13 -25.82 -0.61 15.71
N THR A 14 -26.02 -0.66 14.39
CA THR A 14 -25.22 -1.48 13.49
C THR A 14 -23.80 -0.92 13.47
N PHE A 15 -22.87 -1.62 14.14
CA PHE A 15 -21.43 -1.40 13.94
C PHE A 15 -21.10 -1.65 12.47
N LEU A 16 -20.84 -0.59 11.72
CA LEU A 16 -20.23 -0.66 10.40
C LEU A 16 -18.84 -1.27 10.58
N VAL A 17 -18.68 -2.54 10.20
CA VAL A 17 -17.36 -3.11 9.96
C VAL A 17 -16.80 -2.38 8.75
N MET A 18 -15.87 -1.46 8.98
CA MET A 18 -15.12 -0.84 7.89
C MET A 18 -14.25 -1.93 7.24
N PRO A 19 -14.29 -2.09 5.91
CA PRO A 19 -13.29 -2.91 5.25
C PRO A 19 -11.92 -2.28 5.50
N SER A 20 -10.99 -3.03 6.09
CA SER A 20 -9.59 -2.64 6.15
C SER A 20 -9.05 -2.65 4.72
N GLU A 21 -8.69 -1.49 4.20
CA GLU A 21 -8.01 -1.39 2.91
C GLU A 21 -6.68 -2.17 2.99
N SER A 22 -6.46 -3.06 2.02
CA SER A 22 -5.17 -3.73 1.87
C SER A 22 -4.15 -2.68 1.42
N PHE A 23 -3.20 -2.34 2.29
CA PHE A 23 -2.15 -1.37 1.97
C PHE A 23 -1.07 -2.03 1.10
N ALA A 24 -1.36 -2.22 -0.19
CA ALA A 24 -0.29 -2.44 -1.16
C ALA A 24 0.49 -1.12 -1.32
N ASN A 25 1.60 -0.98 -0.60
CA ASN A 25 2.44 0.20 -0.74
C ASN A 25 3.21 0.14 -2.07
N SER A 26 2.94 1.10 -2.94
CA SER A 26 3.69 1.32 -4.17
C SER A 26 4.19 2.75 -4.29
N TRP A 27 5.29 2.89 -5.02
CA TRP A 27 5.92 4.16 -5.32
C TRP A 27 6.26 4.24 -6.79
N THR A 28 6.06 5.43 -7.34
CA THR A 28 6.57 5.82 -8.65
C THR A 28 7.67 6.86 -8.46
N CYS A 29 8.86 6.59 -9.00
CA CYS A 29 10.00 7.50 -8.96
C CYS A 29 10.38 7.97 -10.37
N HIS A 30 10.69 9.25 -10.50
CA HIS A 30 11.09 9.90 -11.74
C HIS A 30 12.51 10.45 -11.67
N TYR A 31 13.22 10.41 -12.80
CA TYR A 31 14.49 11.13 -13.01
C TYR A 31 14.64 11.40 -14.50
N ALA A 32 14.53 12.68 -14.90
CA ALA A 32 14.38 13.06 -16.30
C ALA A 32 13.27 12.22 -16.99
N GLU A 33 13.57 11.57 -18.11
CA GLU A 33 12.62 10.73 -18.86
C GLU A 33 12.48 9.30 -18.30
N LEU A 34 13.22 8.96 -17.24
CA LEU A 34 13.22 7.62 -16.66
C LEU A 34 12.19 7.50 -15.55
N THR A 35 11.56 6.33 -15.48
CA THR A 35 10.60 5.95 -14.44
C THR A 35 11.06 4.66 -13.77
N ARG A 36 10.86 4.58 -12.45
CA ARG A 36 10.97 3.36 -11.64
C ARG A 36 9.69 3.15 -10.87
N ASN A 37 9.21 1.91 -10.82
CA ASN A 37 8.14 1.55 -9.91
C ASN A 37 8.66 0.54 -8.89
N VAL A 38 8.36 0.79 -7.62
CA VAL A 38 8.64 -0.11 -6.50
C VAL A 38 7.29 -0.53 -5.91
N VAL A 39 7.03 -1.82 -5.83
CA VAL A 39 5.73 -2.35 -5.39
C VAL A 39 5.95 -3.44 -4.35
N ILE A 40 5.27 -3.34 -3.22
CA ILE A 40 5.13 -4.45 -2.28
C ILE A 40 3.92 -5.29 -2.70
N PHE A 41 4.13 -6.59 -2.85
CA PHE A 41 3.12 -7.54 -3.26
C PHE A 41 2.91 -8.59 -2.17
N TYR A 42 1.65 -8.74 -1.74
CA TYR A 42 1.20 -9.74 -0.79
C TYR A 42 0.36 -10.79 -1.53
N PRO A 43 0.90 -11.98 -1.86
CA PRO A 43 0.14 -13.03 -2.56
C PRO A 43 -1.09 -13.55 -1.81
N ASN A 44 -1.16 -13.40 -0.49
CA ASN A 44 -2.19 -14.00 0.36
C ASN A 44 -3.08 -12.95 1.05
N GLU A 45 -3.33 -11.81 0.41
CA GLU A 45 -4.21 -10.77 0.95
C GLU A 45 -5.51 -11.35 1.52
N PRO A 46 -5.97 -10.88 2.71
CA PRO A 46 -5.46 -9.72 3.46
C PRO A 46 -4.23 -10.01 4.34
N ASN A 47 -3.64 -11.21 4.28
CA ASN A 47 -2.43 -11.49 5.06
C ASN A 47 -1.21 -10.77 4.46
N THR A 48 -0.37 -10.22 5.35
CA THR A 48 0.88 -9.52 5.00
C THR A 48 2.05 -10.46 4.70
N LEU A 49 1.84 -11.78 4.82
CA LEU A 49 2.86 -12.80 4.56
C LEU A 49 2.35 -13.93 3.64
N PRO A 50 3.24 -14.46 2.78
CA PRO A 50 4.57 -13.96 2.49
C PRO A 50 4.48 -12.63 1.73
N CYS A 51 5.59 -11.88 1.63
CA CYS A 51 5.63 -10.61 0.91
C CYS A 51 6.79 -10.59 -0.10
N LYS A 52 6.65 -9.78 -1.16
CA LYS A 52 7.70 -9.56 -2.17
C LYS A 52 7.80 -8.07 -2.51
N VAL A 53 9.02 -7.58 -2.75
CA VAL A 53 9.25 -6.22 -3.28
C VAL A 53 9.69 -6.34 -4.73
N TYR A 54 8.88 -5.80 -5.65
CA TYR A 54 9.19 -5.75 -7.07
C TYR A 54 9.72 -4.38 -7.47
N TYR A 55 10.63 -4.39 -8.44
CA TYR A 55 11.21 -3.21 -9.05
C TYR A 55 11.12 -3.30 -10.56
N THR A 56 10.59 -2.25 -11.18
CA THR A 56 10.41 -2.18 -12.63
C THR A 56 11.00 -0.90 -13.21
N LYS A 57 11.42 -1.00 -14.47
CA LYS A 57 12.07 0.06 -15.24
C LYS A 57 11.39 0.19 -16.61
N PRO A 58 10.13 0.66 -16.66
CA PRO A 58 9.27 0.54 -17.84
C PRO A 58 9.85 1.22 -19.10
N LYS A 59 10.63 2.29 -18.93
CA LYS A 59 11.27 3.04 -20.03
C LYS A 59 12.53 2.37 -20.60
N GLU A 60 13.07 1.37 -19.89
CA GLU A 60 14.34 0.72 -20.27
C GLU A 60 14.11 -0.66 -20.92
N ASN A 61 12.85 -1.09 -21.09
CA ASN A 61 12.48 -2.40 -21.63
C ASN A 61 13.17 -3.58 -20.91
N ILE A 62 13.31 -3.47 -19.59
CA ILE A 62 13.90 -4.51 -18.72
C ILE A 62 12.77 -5.20 -17.95
N MET A 63 12.84 -6.53 -17.85
CA MET A 63 11.89 -7.33 -17.08
C MET A 63 11.84 -6.90 -15.60
N PRO A 64 10.66 -6.90 -14.97
CA PRO A 64 10.51 -6.73 -13.53
C PRO A 64 11.44 -7.65 -12.74
N ARG A 65 12.01 -7.12 -11.65
CA ARG A 65 12.87 -7.89 -10.74
C ARG A 65 12.27 -7.93 -9.36
N THR A 66 12.31 -9.11 -8.74
CA THR A 66 12.11 -9.22 -7.29
C THR A 66 13.41 -8.83 -6.60
N LEU A 67 13.37 -7.78 -5.78
CA LEU A 67 14.53 -7.34 -5.00
C LEU A 67 14.60 -8.06 -3.65
N TRP A 68 13.45 -8.24 -3.00
CA TRP A 68 13.34 -8.83 -1.67
C TRP A 68 12.09 -9.69 -1.54
N LYS A 69 12.13 -10.66 -0.62
CA LYS A 69 11.00 -11.47 -0.19
C LYS A 69 11.12 -11.82 1.29
N ALA A 70 9.99 -12.00 1.97
CA ALA A 70 9.94 -12.60 3.31
C ALA A 70 8.77 -13.57 3.41
N GLU A 71 9.00 -14.67 4.14
CA GLU A 71 7.97 -15.71 4.36
C GLU A 71 7.36 -15.60 5.77
N HIS A 72 8.12 -15.11 6.75
CA HIS A 72 7.75 -15.14 8.17
C HIS A 72 8.12 -13.87 8.96
N GLU A 73 8.71 -12.85 8.30
CA GLU A 73 9.08 -11.60 8.96
C GLU A 73 8.13 -10.51 8.48
N ASP A 74 7.09 -10.27 9.27
CA ASP A 74 6.20 -9.13 9.09
C ASP A 74 7.04 -7.84 9.06
N THR A 75 6.63 -6.85 8.25
CA THR A 75 7.32 -5.55 8.04
C THR A 75 8.64 -5.56 7.26
N TYR A 76 9.20 -6.74 6.92
CA TYR A 76 10.48 -6.83 6.21
C TYR A 76 10.43 -6.14 4.84
N CYS A 77 9.38 -6.39 4.06
CA CYS A 77 9.25 -5.83 2.72
C CYS A 77 9.05 -4.31 2.74
N GLU A 78 8.30 -3.81 3.73
CA GLU A 78 8.00 -2.41 3.98
C GLU A 78 9.28 -1.65 4.31
N ARG A 79 10.06 -2.16 5.28
CA ARG A 79 11.36 -1.59 5.63
C ARG A 79 12.31 -1.56 4.42
N LYS A 80 12.36 -2.66 3.65
CA LYS A 80 13.22 -2.74 2.46
C LYS A 80 12.79 -1.82 1.33
N ALA A 81 11.49 -1.68 1.10
CA ALA A 81 10.98 -0.74 0.12
C ALA A 81 11.33 0.71 0.52
N VAL A 82 11.08 1.12 1.76
CA VAL A 82 11.41 2.47 2.25
C VAL A 82 12.91 2.75 2.18
N GLU A 83 13.76 1.79 2.60
CA GLU A 83 15.21 1.89 2.47
C GLU A 83 15.64 2.13 1.01
N PHE A 84 15.01 1.41 0.08
CA PHE A 84 15.30 1.55 -1.35
C PHE A 84 14.80 2.86 -1.95
N ILE A 85 13.62 3.34 -1.54
CA ILE A 85 13.10 4.66 -1.94
C ILE A 85 14.05 5.75 -1.47
N ASN A 86 14.46 5.74 -0.20
CA ASN A 86 15.45 6.69 0.34
C ASN A 86 16.76 6.63 -0.47
N ASN A 87 17.19 5.44 -0.91
CA ASN A 87 18.37 5.32 -1.76
C ASN A 87 18.18 5.96 -3.14
N LEU A 88 17.02 5.78 -3.78
CA LEU A 88 16.71 6.43 -5.04
C LEU A 88 16.67 7.96 -4.87
N GLU A 89 16.00 8.46 -3.83
CA GLU A 89 15.92 9.89 -3.54
C GLU A 89 17.30 10.51 -3.26
N SER A 90 18.16 9.81 -2.51
CA SER A 90 19.56 10.25 -2.30
C SER A 90 20.38 10.34 -3.59
N LYS A 91 19.93 9.68 -4.66
CA LYS A 91 20.51 9.72 -6.02
C LYS A 91 19.79 10.70 -6.94
N GLY A 92 18.90 11.54 -6.41
CA GLY A 92 18.22 12.60 -7.13
C GLY A 92 16.91 12.19 -7.80
N TRP A 93 16.38 11.00 -7.52
CA TRP A 93 15.05 10.60 -8.00
C TRP A 93 13.95 11.28 -7.20
N GLN A 94 12.87 11.69 -7.85
CA GLN A 94 11.66 12.21 -7.20
C GLN A 94 10.66 11.06 -7.06
N CYS A 95 10.45 10.58 -5.84
CA CYS A 95 9.52 9.48 -5.55
C CYS A 95 8.21 10.00 -4.97
N THR A 96 7.11 9.33 -5.29
CA THR A 96 5.78 9.62 -4.73
C THR A 96 5.11 8.29 -4.40
N SER A 97 4.53 8.18 -3.20
CA SER A 97 3.69 7.02 -2.86
C SER A 97 2.37 7.12 -3.61
N ASP A 98 1.90 6.01 -4.16
CA ASP A 98 0.62 6.01 -4.89
C ASP A 98 -0.59 6.09 -3.93
N ASN A 99 -0.38 5.85 -2.63
CA ASN A 99 -1.39 6.03 -1.59
C ASN A 99 -1.64 7.50 -1.20
N ASP A 100 -0.75 8.42 -1.61
CA ASP A 100 -0.87 9.86 -1.31
C ASP A 100 -1.62 10.63 -2.42
N ARG A 101 -2.22 9.93 -3.39
CA ARG A 101 -2.96 10.53 -4.51
C ARG A 101 -4.46 10.54 -4.34
#